data_AF-A6KBZ6-F1
#
_entry.id   AF-A6KBZ6-F1
#
_cell.length_a   1.000
_cell.length_b   1.000
_cell.length_c   1.000
_cell.angle_alpha   90.00
_cell.angle_beta   90.00
_cell.angle_gamma   90.00
#
_symmetry.space_group_name_H-M   'P 1'
#
loop_
_entity.id
_entity.type
_entity.pdbx_description
1 polymer ?
#
loop_
_entity_poly.entity_id
_entity_poly.type
_entity_poly.pdbx_seq_one_letter_code
_entity_poly.pdbx_strand_id
1 'polypeptide(L)'
;MNFPSIGSDLKTTTSQMTSWGKSAKNFTCHVTHAPSTFVSDLTIRARPVNITKPTVDLLHSSCDPNAFHSTIQLYCFVYGHIQNDVSIHWLMDDRKIYETHAQNVLIKEEGKLASTYSRLNITQQQWMSESTFTCKVTSQGENYWAHTRRCSDDEPRGVITYLIPPSPLDLYENGTPKLTCLVLDLESEENITVTWVRERKKSIGSASQRSTKHHNATTSITSILPVDAKDWIEGEGYQCRVDHPHFPKPIVRSITKAPGKRSAPEVYVFLPPEEEEKDKRTLTCLIQNFFPEDISVQWLQDSKLIPKSQHSTTTPLKYNGSNQRFFIFSRLEVTKALWTQTKQFTCRVIHEALREPRKLERTISKSLGNTSLRPSQASM
;
A
#
# COMPACT_ATOMS: atom_id res chain seq x y z
N MET A 1 26.32 -48.69 26.80
CA MET A 1 25.74 -49.93 27.39
C MET A 1 26.48 -50.17 28.70
N ASN A 2 25.78 -50.40 29.80
CA ASN A 2 26.41 -50.78 31.07
C ASN A 2 26.77 -52.27 31.00
N PHE A 3 28.04 -52.60 31.25
CA PHE A 3 28.50 -53.98 31.31
C PHE A 3 28.60 -54.41 32.79
N PRO A 4 28.13 -55.61 33.16
CA PRO A 4 28.20 -56.09 34.53
C PRO A 4 29.66 -56.38 34.92
N SER A 5 29.99 -56.12 36.19
CA SER A 5 31.28 -56.47 36.78
C SER A 5 31.41 -57.98 36.92
N ILE A 6 32.35 -58.58 36.19
CA ILE A 6 32.76 -59.98 36.37
C ILE A 6 33.81 -60.00 37.50
N GLY A 7 33.77 -61.02 38.38
CA GLY A 7 34.42 -61.09 39.70
C GLY A 7 35.92 -60.72 39.81
N SER A 8 36.38 -60.59 41.06
CA SER A 8 37.51 -59.77 41.54
C SER A 8 38.90 -59.96 40.93
N ASP A 9 39.13 -61.00 40.13
CA ASP A 9 40.48 -61.35 39.67
C ASP A 9 40.65 -61.21 38.14
N LEU A 10 39.63 -60.74 37.43
CA LEU A 10 39.65 -60.52 35.98
C LEU A 10 39.82 -59.03 35.63
N LYS A 11 40.84 -58.70 34.83
CA LYS A 11 41.05 -57.33 34.31
C LYS A 11 40.20 -57.10 33.06
N THR A 12 39.40 -56.04 33.07
CA THR A 12 38.58 -55.63 31.92
C THR A 12 39.20 -54.41 31.24
N THR A 13 39.40 -54.49 29.93
CA THR A 13 39.82 -53.35 29.09
C THR A 13 38.72 -53.03 28.11
N THR A 14 38.27 -51.77 28.08
CA THR A 14 37.20 -51.32 27.18
C THR A 14 37.74 -50.33 26.17
N SER A 15 37.39 -50.52 24.89
CA SER A 15 37.64 -49.55 23.82
C SER A 15 36.30 -49.09 23.25
N GLN A 16 36.14 -47.76 23.08
CA GLN A 16 34.92 -47.16 22.55
C GLN A 16 35.24 -46.45 21.22
N MET A 17 34.39 -46.62 20.22
CA MET A 17 34.52 -45.97 18.92
C MET A 17 33.17 -45.46 18.42
N THR A 18 33.15 -44.22 17.92
CA THR A 18 31.97 -43.57 17.33
C THR A 18 32.22 -43.35 15.84
N SER A 19 31.26 -43.67 14.98
CA SER A 19 31.40 -43.50 13.52
C SER A 19 30.14 -42.91 12.89
N TRP A 20 30.33 -42.04 11.89
CA TRP A 20 29.28 -41.38 11.12
C TRP A 20 29.31 -41.85 9.65
N GLY A 21 28.14 -41.99 9.00
CA GLY A 21 28.04 -42.32 7.59
C GLY A 21 26.65 -42.81 7.15
N LYS A 22 26.32 -42.60 5.86
CA LYS A 22 25.05 -43.02 5.23
C LYS A 22 25.03 -44.49 4.78
N SER A 23 26.17 -45.18 4.84
CA SER A 23 26.31 -46.59 4.45
C SER A 23 26.60 -47.47 5.66
N ALA A 24 26.13 -48.72 5.65
CA ALA A 24 26.45 -49.68 6.70
C ALA A 24 27.96 -49.93 6.74
N LYS A 25 28.57 -49.81 7.92
CA LYS A 25 30.01 -50.04 8.15
C LYS A 25 30.18 -51.24 9.08
N ASN A 26 31.19 -52.05 8.80
CA ASN A 26 31.58 -53.14 9.67
C ASN A 26 32.76 -52.69 10.52
N PHE A 27 32.71 -52.96 11.82
CA PHE A 27 33.79 -52.69 12.75
C PHE A 27 34.22 -53.99 13.39
N THR A 28 35.51 -54.31 13.31
CA THR A 28 36.08 -55.53 13.88
C THR A 28 36.91 -55.16 15.10
N CYS A 29 36.55 -55.71 16.25
CA CYS A 29 37.36 -55.65 17.46
C CYS A 29 38.27 -56.88 17.47
N HIS A 30 39.57 -56.64 17.40
CA HIS A 30 40.60 -57.67 17.48
C HIS A 30 41.16 -57.69 18.91
N VAL A 31 41.02 -58.82 19.60
CA VAL A 31 41.50 -58.99 20.97
C VAL A 31 42.61 -60.04 20.98
N THR A 32 43.77 -59.66 21.48
CA THR A 32 44.93 -60.56 21.66
C THR A 32 45.29 -60.65 23.13
N HIS A 33 45.47 -61.87 23.63
CA HIS A 33 45.97 -62.13 24.98
C HIS A 33 47.28 -62.89 24.89
N ALA A 34 48.39 -62.14 24.95
CA ALA A 34 49.75 -62.64 24.75
C ALA A 34 50.12 -63.86 25.64
N PRO A 35 49.78 -63.91 26.95
CA PRO A 35 50.17 -65.03 27.81
C PRO A 35 49.56 -66.38 27.40
N SER A 36 48.33 -66.37 26.85
CA SER A 36 47.63 -67.60 26.46
C SER A 36 47.53 -67.77 24.94
N THR A 37 48.25 -66.93 24.18
CA THR A 37 48.21 -66.82 22.71
C THR A 37 46.79 -66.74 22.11
N PHE A 38 45.80 -66.36 22.92
CA PHE A 38 44.40 -66.33 22.50
C PHE A 38 44.16 -65.09 21.64
N VAL A 39 43.52 -65.30 20.49
CA VAL A 39 43.14 -64.23 19.56
C VAL A 39 41.68 -64.43 19.21
N SER A 40 40.89 -63.35 19.29
CA SER A 40 39.48 -63.37 18.92
C SER A 40 39.08 -62.09 18.22
N ASP A 41 38.33 -62.26 17.13
CA ASP A 41 37.78 -61.18 16.33
C ASP A 41 36.27 -61.17 16.43
N LEU A 42 35.72 -60.04 16.88
CA LEU A 42 34.29 -59.82 16.85
C LEU A 42 33.98 -58.67 15.88
N THR A 43 33.26 -58.99 14.81
CA THR A 43 32.81 -57.99 13.85
C THR A 43 31.36 -57.61 14.11
N ILE A 44 31.11 -56.33 14.35
CA ILE A 44 29.78 -55.75 14.46
C ILE A 44 29.45 -54.94 13.21
N ARG A 45 28.23 -55.10 12.70
CA ARG A 45 27.73 -54.32 11.55
C ARG A 45 26.88 -53.16 12.06
N ALA A 46 27.40 -51.95 11.97
CA ALA A 46 26.62 -50.75 12.24
C ALA A 46 25.79 -50.41 10.99
N ARG A 47 24.46 -50.52 11.12
CA ARG A 47 23.52 -50.06 10.07
C ARG A 47 23.16 -48.59 10.31
N PRO A 48 23.02 -47.77 9.26
CA PRO A 48 22.50 -46.42 9.41
C PRO A 48 21.08 -46.49 9.99
N VAL A 49 20.79 -45.62 10.95
CA VAL A 49 19.43 -45.43 11.47
C VAL A 49 18.59 -44.85 10.34
N ASN A 50 17.36 -45.33 10.13
CA ASN A 50 16.44 -44.70 9.18
C ASN A 50 16.21 -43.25 9.62
N ILE A 51 16.69 -42.31 8.80
CA ILE A 51 16.59 -40.88 9.05
C ILE A 51 15.19 -40.45 8.62
N THR A 52 14.29 -40.26 9.58
CA THR A 52 13.00 -39.62 9.34
C THR A 52 13.25 -38.14 9.05
N LYS A 53 12.78 -37.66 7.89
CA LYS A 53 12.87 -36.23 7.55
C LYS A 53 11.85 -35.45 8.37
N PRO A 54 12.21 -34.28 8.93
CA PRO A 54 11.25 -33.47 9.65
C PRO A 54 10.18 -32.92 8.70
N THR A 55 8.96 -32.78 9.21
CA THR A 55 7.87 -32.07 8.53
C THR A 55 7.75 -30.68 9.13
N VAL A 56 7.61 -29.65 8.29
CA VAL A 56 7.53 -28.25 8.73
C VAL A 56 6.22 -27.65 8.25
N ASP A 57 5.39 -27.22 9.19
CA ASP A 57 4.12 -26.56 8.92
C ASP A 57 4.13 -25.15 9.52
N LEU A 58 3.57 -24.18 8.79
CA LEU A 58 3.51 -22.79 9.23
C LEU A 58 2.06 -22.31 9.29
N LEU A 59 1.61 -22.00 10.50
CA LEU A 59 0.26 -21.54 10.79
C LEU A 59 0.29 -20.09 11.32
N HIS A 60 -0.85 -19.41 11.25
CA HIS A 60 -1.05 -18.08 11.82
C HIS A 60 -2.30 -18.03 12.69
N SER A 61 -2.41 -17.01 13.54
CA SER A 61 -3.61 -16.75 14.34
C SER A 61 -4.88 -16.68 13.49
N SER A 62 -5.98 -17.20 14.01
CA SER A 62 -7.31 -17.05 13.41
C SER A 62 -7.83 -15.62 13.56
N CYS A 63 -8.73 -15.22 12.66
CA CYS A 63 -9.42 -13.93 12.75
C CYS A 63 -10.61 -14.03 13.72
N ASP A 64 -10.70 -13.11 14.69
CA ASP A 64 -11.92 -12.87 15.48
C ASP A 64 -12.57 -11.55 15.01
N PRO A 65 -13.80 -11.58 14.45
CA PRO A 65 -14.49 -10.37 14.01
C PRO A 65 -14.87 -9.42 15.16
N ASN A 66 -14.82 -9.87 16.42
CA ASN A 66 -15.19 -9.09 17.60
C ASN A 66 -13.98 -8.60 18.41
N ALA A 67 -12.74 -8.93 18.01
CA ALA A 67 -11.52 -8.55 18.72
C ALA A 67 -10.53 -7.80 17.82
N PHE A 68 -10.04 -6.67 18.31
CA PHE A 68 -8.91 -5.96 17.68
C PHE A 68 -7.60 -6.66 18.05
N HIS A 69 -7.08 -7.49 17.14
CA HIS A 69 -5.76 -8.08 17.29
C HIS A 69 -4.68 -7.08 16.85
N SER A 70 -4.02 -6.42 17.81
CA SER A 70 -2.87 -5.54 17.53
C SER A 70 -1.62 -6.31 17.08
N THR A 71 -1.58 -7.62 17.35
CA THR A 71 -0.47 -8.52 17.03
C THR A 71 -1.00 -9.82 16.42
N ILE A 72 -0.28 -10.33 15.42
CA ILE A 72 -0.56 -11.61 14.74
C ILE A 72 0.55 -12.57 15.13
N GLN A 73 0.19 -13.81 15.48
CA GLN A 73 1.15 -14.82 15.91
C GLN A 73 1.32 -15.84 14.79
N LEU A 74 2.58 -16.09 14.41
CA LEU A 74 2.97 -17.13 13.48
C LEU A 74 3.55 -18.31 14.26
N TYR A 75 3.14 -19.52 13.91
CA TYR A 75 3.54 -20.77 14.54
C TYR A 75 4.18 -21.70 13.51
N CYS A 76 5.48 -21.92 13.63
CA CYS A 76 6.20 -22.88 12.82
C CYS A 76 6.36 -24.19 13.58
N PHE A 77 5.61 -25.22 13.19
CA PHE A 77 5.68 -26.55 13.78
C PHE A 77 6.68 -27.43 13.03
N VAL A 78 7.50 -28.16 13.79
CA VAL A 78 8.54 -29.07 13.29
C VAL A 78 8.34 -30.44 13.92
N TYR A 79 7.85 -31.40 13.13
CA TYR A 79 7.52 -32.74 13.59
C TYR A 79 8.62 -33.75 13.22
N GLY A 80 8.90 -34.69 14.13
CA GLY A 80 9.73 -35.86 13.84
C GLY A 80 11.22 -35.56 13.64
N HIS A 81 11.79 -34.61 14.39
CA HIS A 81 13.20 -34.24 14.30
C HIS A 81 14.06 -34.88 15.40
N ILE A 82 15.38 -34.88 15.24
CA ILE A 82 16.32 -35.34 16.28
C ILE A 82 16.58 -34.20 17.27
N GLN A 83 16.53 -34.50 18.56
CA GLN A 83 16.78 -33.52 19.63
C GLN A 83 18.17 -32.86 19.50
N ASN A 84 18.22 -31.55 19.71
CA ASN A 84 19.42 -30.69 19.62
C ASN A 84 20.06 -30.55 18.23
N ASP A 85 19.41 -31.04 17.17
CA ASP A 85 19.89 -30.93 15.78
C ASP A 85 18.98 -30.03 14.91
N VAL A 86 18.13 -29.21 15.53
CA VAL A 86 17.23 -28.30 14.82
C VAL A 86 17.56 -26.85 15.11
N SER A 87 17.70 -26.07 14.04
CA SER A 87 17.84 -24.61 14.10
C SER A 87 16.74 -23.94 13.28
N ILE A 88 15.96 -23.06 13.90
CA ILE A 88 14.82 -22.39 13.27
C ILE A 88 15.15 -20.90 13.10
N HIS A 89 14.95 -20.39 11.89
CA HIS A 89 15.16 -18.99 11.52
C HIS A 89 13.92 -18.42 10.83
N TRP A 90 13.56 -17.19 11.17
CA TRP A 90 12.47 -16.46 10.52
C TRP A 90 13.00 -15.46 9.49
N LEU A 91 12.34 -15.42 8.33
CA LEU A 91 12.63 -14.49 7.26
C LEU A 91 11.34 -13.72 6.89
N MET A 92 11.49 -12.45 6.53
CA MET A 92 10.47 -11.63 5.88
C MET A 92 11.03 -11.21 4.53
N ASP A 93 10.36 -11.59 3.44
CA ASP A 93 10.81 -11.30 2.07
C ASP A 93 12.29 -11.67 1.85
N ASP A 94 12.66 -12.89 2.28
CA ASP A 94 14.01 -13.48 2.26
C ASP A 94 15.08 -12.75 3.09
N ARG A 95 14.69 -11.75 3.90
CA ARG A 95 15.58 -11.06 4.84
C ARG A 95 15.40 -11.61 6.25
N LYS A 96 16.50 -11.82 6.97
CA LYS A 96 16.47 -12.28 8.37
C LYS A 96 15.78 -11.23 9.26
N ILE A 97 14.84 -11.69 10.08
CA ILE A 97 14.21 -10.87 11.11
C ILE A 97 15.09 -10.95 12.37
N TYR A 98 15.68 -9.82 12.77
CA TYR A 98 16.62 -9.75 13.89
C TYR A 98 15.98 -9.37 15.23
N GLU A 99 14.69 -9.04 15.24
CA GLU A 99 14.00 -8.63 16.45
C GLU A 99 13.43 -9.81 17.24
N THR A 100 13.63 -9.71 18.55
CA THR A 100 13.48 -10.70 19.61
C THR A 100 12.06 -11.26 19.73
N HIS A 101 11.91 -12.39 20.45
CA HIS A 101 10.68 -13.13 20.79
C HIS A 101 10.33 -14.37 19.93
N ALA A 102 11.22 -14.86 19.07
CA ALA A 102 11.10 -16.23 18.57
C ALA A 102 11.29 -17.23 19.73
N GLN A 103 10.19 -17.79 20.25
CA GLN A 103 10.23 -18.75 21.34
C GLN A 103 10.11 -20.16 20.77
N ASN A 104 11.14 -20.98 20.99
CA ASN A 104 11.14 -22.39 20.62
C ASN A 104 10.63 -23.21 21.81
N VAL A 105 9.57 -23.99 21.60
CA VAL A 105 8.94 -24.79 22.65
C VAL A 105 8.85 -26.24 22.19
N LEU A 106 9.39 -27.15 23.01
CA LEU A 106 9.29 -28.58 22.82
C LEU A 106 7.86 -29.05 23.14
N ILE A 107 7.23 -29.77 22.22
CA ILE A 107 5.86 -30.27 22.34
C ILE A 107 5.87 -31.66 22.98
N LYS A 108 6.63 -32.59 22.40
CA LYS A 108 6.64 -34.01 22.80
C LYS A 108 7.91 -34.70 22.32
N GLU A 109 8.35 -35.68 23.10
CA GLU A 109 9.39 -36.63 22.73
C GLU A 109 8.81 -38.04 22.65
N GLU A 110 9.05 -38.71 21.52
CA GLU A 110 8.69 -40.11 21.29
C GLU A 110 9.93 -40.89 20.85
N GLY A 111 10.57 -41.57 21.80
CA GLY A 111 11.79 -42.33 21.54
C GLY A 111 12.96 -41.43 21.19
N LYS A 112 13.41 -41.44 19.92
CA LYS A 112 14.52 -40.60 19.41
C LYS A 112 14.05 -39.36 18.65
N LEU A 113 12.74 -39.19 18.50
CA LEU A 113 12.13 -38.12 17.71
C LEU A 113 11.44 -37.12 18.63
N ALA A 114 11.60 -35.85 18.33
CA ALA A 114 11.00 -34.72 19.01
C ALA A 114 10.07 -33.96 18.06
N SER A 115 9.12 -33.24 18.65
CA SER A 115 8.29 -32.25 17.96
C SER A 115 8.41 -30.92 18.70
N THR A 116 8.64 -29.84 17.96
CA THR A 116 8.93 -28.50 18.50
C THR A 116 8.17 -27.48 17.67
N TYR A 117 7.79 -26.34 18.24
CA TYR A 117 7.34 -25.20 17.47
C TYR A 117 8.12 -23.93 17.81
N SER A 118 8.21 -23.02 16.84
CA SER A 118 8.70 -21.66 17.03
C SER A 118 7.54 -20.68 16.87
N ARG A 119 7.41 -19.72 17.80
CA ARG A 119 6.39 -18.66 17.72
C ARG A 119 7.04 -17.32 17.38
N LEU A 120 6.54 -16.63 16.35
CA LEU A 120 6.92 -15.26 16.00
C LEU A 120 5.70 -14.33 16.11
N ASN A 121 5.84 -13.22 16.83
CA ASN A 121 4.80 -12.18 16.88
C ASN A 121 5.13 -11.08 15.85
N ILE A 122 4.16 -10.73 15.01
CA ILE A 122 4.27 -9.66 14.01
C ILE A 122 3.17 -8.62 14.23
N THR A 123 3.38 -7.40 13.75
CA THR A 123 2.37 -6.35 13.81
C THR A 123 1.32 -6.54 12.72
N GLN A 124 0.10 -6.01 12.94
CA GLN A 124 -0.92 -5.97 11.90
C GLN A 124 -0.41 -5.24 10.65
N GLN A 125 0.34 -4.15 10.80
CA GLN A 125 0.90 -3.41 9.66
C GLN A 125 1.83 -4.26 8.79
N GLN A 126 2.69 -5.09 9.41
CA GLN A 126 3.59 -6.00 8.68
C GLN A 126 2.83 -7.16 8.01
N TRP A 127 1.67 -7.58 8.55
CA TRP A 127 0.83 -8.57 7.87
C TRP A 127 0.07 -7.97 6.69
N MET A 128 -0.37 -6.72 6.84
CA MET A 128 -1.09 -5.98 5.79
C MET A 128 -0.18 -5.49 4.65
N SER A 129 1.15 -5.57 4.78
CA SER A 129 2.10 -5.11 3.77
C SER A 129 2.35 -6.09 2.62
N GLU A 130 1.56 -7.17 2.51
CA GLU A 130 1.70 -8.24 1.52
C GLU A 130 3.06 -9.00 1.57
N SER A 131 3.83 -8.82 2.64
CA SER A 131 5.10 -9.51 2.86
C SER A 131 4.91 -11.01 3.04
N THR A 132 5.88 -11.80 2.56
CA THR A 132 5.93 -13.25 2.76
C THR A 132 6.81 -13.57 3.97
N PHE A 133 6.24 -14.31 4.92
CA PHE A 133 6.93 -14.79 6.11
C PHE A 133 7.34 -16.24 5.92
N THR A 134 8.63 -16.50 6.15
CA THR A 134 9.22 -17.83 5.94
C THR A 134 9.80 -18.36 7.24
N CYS A 135 9.41 -19.57 7.61
CA CYS A 135 10.11 -20.36 8.60
C CYS A 135 11.13 -21.27 7.91
N LYS A 136 12.42 -21.00 8.15
CA LYS A 136 13.54 -21.82 7.67
C LYS A 136 14.04 -22.70 8.81
N VAL A 137 13.96 -24.01 8.62
CA VAL A 137 14.38 -25.03 9.58
C VAL A 137 15.57 -25.76 9.02
N THR A 138 16.68 -25.79 9.76
CA THR A 138 17.87 -26.57 9.43
C THR A 138 17.93 -27.78 10.34
N SER A 139 17.99 -28.98 9.74
CA SER A 139 18.16 -30.25 10.47
C SER A 139 19.06 -31.19 9.69
N GLN A 140 20.04 -31.80 10.36
CA GLN A 140 21.01 -32.73 9.78
C GLN A 140 21.76 -32.16 8.55
N GLY A 141 21.98 -30.84 8.53
CA GLY A 141 22.63 -30.13 7.43
C GLY A 141 21.74 -29.82 6.21
N GLU A 142 20.48 -30.26 6.22
CA GLU A 142 19.48 -29.94 5.19
C GLU A 142 18.57 -28.80 5.65
N ASN A 143 18.04 -28.04 4.70
CA ASN A 143 17.11 -26.95 4.98
C ASN A 143 15.69 -27.31 4.54
N TYR A 144 14.72 -26.90 5.34
CA TYR A 144 13.29 -27.05 5.12
C TYR A 144 12.63 -25.68 5.27
N TRP A 145 11.61 -25.40 4.46
CA TRP A 145 10.98 -24.08 4.41
C TRP A 145 9.46 -24.23 4.42
N ALA A 146 8.82 -23.38 5.22
CA ALA A 146 7.38 -23.17 5.18
C ALA A 146 7.11 -21.67 5.05
N HIS A 147 6.12 -21.31 4.24
CA HIS A 147 5.84 -19.92 3.86
C HIS A 147 4.38 -19.59 4.20
N THR A 148 4.14 -18.36 4.64
CA THR A 148 2.80 -17.83 4.82
C THR A 148 2.77 -16.36 4.45
N ARG A 149 1.61 -15.91 4.01
CA ARG A 149 1.33 -14.52 3.66
C ARG A 149 -0.12 -14.23 3.97
N ARG A 150 -0.49 -12.95 3.98
CA ARG A 150 -1.89 -12.56 4.04
C ARG A 150 -2.70 -13.31 2.97
N CYS A 151 -3.81 -13.90 3.38
CA CYS A 151 -4.78 -14.49 2.45
C CYS A 151 -5.20 -13.40 1.44
N SER A 152 -5.25 -13.75 0.16
CA SER A 152 -5.82 -12.87 -0.84
C SER A 152 -7.25 -12.52 -0.43
N ASP A 153 -7.65 -11.26 -0.61
CA ASP A 153 -9.05 -10.91 -0.45
C ASP A 153 -9.83 -11.76 -1.47
N ASP A 154 -10.69 -12.66 -1.00
CA ASP A 154 -11.47 -13.60 -1.84
C ASP A 154 -12.47 -12.87 -2.77
N GLU A 155 -12.55 -11.54 -2.68
CA GLU A 155 -13.21 -10.69 -3.66
C GLU A 155 -12.17 -9.81 -4.36
N PRO A 156 -11.98 -9.93 -5.69
CA PRO A 156 -11.35 -8.85 -6.44
C PRO A 156 -12.13 -7.57 -6.13
N ARG A 157 -11.42 -6.50 -5.77
CA ARG A 157 -12.02 -5.17 -5.60
C ARG A 157 -12.90 -4.91 -6.83
N GLY A 158 -14.22 -4.84 -6.63
CA GLY A 158 -15.15 -4.70 -7.74
C GLY A 158 -14.81 -3.48 -8.58
N VAL A 159 -15.07 -3.54 -9.89
CA VAL A 159 -14.77 -2.46 -10.84
C VAL A 159 -15.29 -1.11 -10.34
N ILE A 160 -14.40 -0.13 -10.22
CA ILE A 160 -14.71 1.20 -9.69
C ILE A 160 -14.85 2.20 -10.84
N THR A 161 -15.90 3.02 -10.79
CA THR A 161 -16.15 4.06 -11.80
C THR A 161 -16.30 5.44 -11.17
N TYR A 162 -15.57 6.41 -11.70
CA TYR A 162 -15.66 7.83 -11.35
C TYR A 162 -16.15 8.63 -12.55
N LEU A 163 -17.01 9.61 -12.30
CA LEU A 163 -17.50 10.53 -13.29
C LEU A 163 -17.15 11.95 -12.85
N ILE A 164 -16.30 12.62 -13.63
CA ILE A 164 -15.65 13.89 -13.28
C ILE A 164 -16.28 15.01 -14.12
N PRO A 165 -16.73 16.12 -13.50
CA PRO A 165 -17.33 17.25 -14.21
C PRO A 165 -16.29 18.04 -15.02
N PRO A 166 -16.72 18.97 -15.90
CA PRO A 166 -15.81 19.88 -16.57
C PRO A 166 -15.16 20.80 -15.54
N SER A 167 -13.86 21.03 -15.67
CA SER A 167 -13.18 21.97 -14.79
C SER A 167 -13.69 23.40 -15.03
N PRO A 168 -13.82 24.25 -13.99
CA PRO A 168 -14.17 25.67 -14.18
C PRO A 168 -13.23 26.40 -15.13
N LEU A 169 -11.94 26.04 -15.14
CA LEU A 169 -10.96 26.55 -16.11
C LEU A 169 -11.37 26.23 -17.55
N ASP A 170 -11.70 24.98 -17.85
CA ASP A 170 -12.07 24.58 -19.21
C ASP A 170 -13.43 25.14 -19.63
N LEU A 171 -14.34 25.28 -18.67
CA LEU A 171 -15.71 25.76 -18.91
C LEU A 171 -15.78 27.28 -19.12
N TYR A 172 -15.04 28.07 -18.33
CA TYR A 172 -15.17 29.53 -18.32
C TYR A 172 -13.98 30.29 -18.94
N GLU A 173 -12.82 29.66 -19.11
CA GLU A 173 -11.63 30.31 -19.68
C GLU A 173 -11.18 29.66 -21.00
N ASN A 174 -11.00 28.33 -21.06
CA ASN A 174 -10.52 27.68 -22.29
C ASN A 174 -11.62 27.40 -23.33
N GLY A 175 -12.90 27.44 -22.94
CA GLY A 175 -14.03 27.15 -23.84
C GLY A 175 -14.08 25.72 -24.38
N THR A 176 -13.49 24.76 -23.68
CA THR A 176 -13.42 23.34 -24.10
C THR A 176 -13.85 22.38 -22.98
N PRO A 177 -15.06 22.55 -22.42
CA PRO A 177 -15.53 21.71 -21.32
C PRO A 177 -15.67 20.26 -21.76
N LYS A 178 -15.27 19.35 -20.88
CA LYS A 178 -15.29 17.90 -21.12
C LYS A 178 -15.64 17.16 -19.84
N LEU A 179 -16.41 16.09 -19.99
CA LEU A 179 -16.67 15.11 -18.93
C LEU A 179 -15.68 13.96 -19.05
N THR A 180 -15.26 13.42 -17.91
CA THR A 180 -14.35 12.26 -17.87
C THR A 180 -14.97 11.14 -17.08
N CYS A 181 -15.14 9.97 -17.71
CA CYS A 181 -15.52 8.73 -17.05
C CYS A 181 -14.28 7.85 -16.91
N LEU A 182 -13.88 7.59 -15.66
CA LEU A 182 -12.70 6.81 -15.31
C LEU A 182 -13.14 5.48 -14.71
N VAL A 183 -12.80 4.37 -15.39
CA VAL A 183 -13.05 3.00 -14.97
C VAL A 183 -11.73 2.41 -14.47
N LEU A 184 -11.71 1.89 -13.25
CA LEU A 184 -10.53 1.33 -12.58
C LEU A 184 -10.74 -0.13 -12.19
N ASP A 185 -9.65 -0.79 -11.85
CA ASP A 185 -9.62 -2.17 -11.34
C ASP A 185 -10.25 -3.20 -12.31
N LEU A 186 -10.06 -3.00 -13.62
CA LEU A 186 -10.46 -3.99 -14.63
C LEU A 186 -9.40 -5.09 -14.72
N GLU A 187 -9.83 -6.34 -14.82
CA GLU A 187 -8.95 -7.47 -15.11
C GLU A 187 -8.50 -7.46 -16.59
N SER A 188 -9.41 -7.10 -17.51
CA SER A 188 -9.14 -6.99 -18.95
C SER A 188 -10.03 -5.91 -19.60
N GLU A 189 -9.63 -5.46 -20.79
CA GLU A 189 -10.44 -4.56 -21.65
C GLU A 189 -11.38 -5.35 -22.57
N GLU A 190 -11.25 -6.67 -22.62
CA GLU A 190 -12.08 -7.49 -23.49
C GLU A 190 -13.55 -7.41 -23.07
N ASN A 191 -14.43 -7.24 -24.06
CA ASN A 191 -15.89 -7.19 -23.88
C ASN A 191 -16.42 -6.07 -22.98
N ILE A 192 -15.59 -5.10 -22.57
CA ILE A 192 -16.08 -3.93 -21.84
C ILE A 192 -16.61 -2.87 -22.81
N THR A 193 -17.79 -2.34 -22.50
CA THR A 193 -18.44 -1.31 -23.30
C THR A 193 -18.69 -0.08 -22.44
N VAL A 194 -18.05 1.05 -22.78
CA VAL A 194 -18.26 2.34 -22.12
C VAL A 194 -19.08 3.25 -23.04
N THR A 195 -20.27 3.64 -22.61
CA THR A 195 -21.22 4.45 -23.39
C THR A 195 -21.66 5.69 -22.63
N TRP A 196 -21.98 6.74 -23.38
CA TRP A 196 -22.50 7.98 -22.83
C TRP A 196 -23.96 8.19 -23.21
N VAL A 197 -24.76 8.64 -22.26
CA VAL A 197 -26.17 8.95 -22.44
C VAL A 197 -26.44 10.35 -21.93
N ARG A 198 -27.23 11.13 -22.66
CA ARG A 198 -27.78 12.40 -22.19
C ARG A 198 -29.20 12.17 -21.69
N GLU A 199 -29.56 12.81 -20.58
CA GLU A 199 -30.86 12.57 -19.94
C GLU A 199 -32.01 13.23 -20.70
N ARG A 200 -31.85 14.47 -21.18
CA ARG A 200 -32.93 15.20 -21.88
C ARG A 200 -32.80 15.14 -23.40
N LYS A 201 -31.60 15.39 -23.93
CA LYS A 201 -31.37 15.41 -25.39
C LYS A 201 -30.90 14.04 -25.89
N LYS A 202 -31.19 13.72 -27.15
CA LYS A 202 -30.81 12.43 -27.77
C LYS A 202 -29.44 12.44 -28.45
N SER A 203 -28.96 13.60 -28.89
CA SER A 203 -27.68 13.70 -29.61
C SER A 203 -26.49 13.71 -28.64
N ILE A 204 -25.64 12.69 -28.73
CA ILE A 204 -24.40 12.58 -27.97
C ILE A 204 -23.21 13.03 -28.84
N GLY A 205 -22.27 13.76 -28.26
CA GLY A 205 -21.01 14.10 -28.92
C GLY A 205 -20.11 12.87 -29.10
N SER A 206 -19.09 13.00 -29.94
CA SER A 206 -18.10 11.93 -30.12
C SER A 206 -17.18 11.86 -28.89
N ALA A 207 -17.30 10.78 -28.11
CA ALA A 207 -16.38 10.51 -27.01
C ALA A 207 -15.08 9.87 -27.53
N SER A 208 -13.97 10.18 -26.87
CA SER A 208 -12.69 9.50 -27.07
C SER A 208 -12.43 8.55 -25.91
N GLN A 209 -11.73 7.44 -26.15
CA GLN A 209 -11.43 6.42 -25.15
C GLN A 209 -9.96 6.05 -25.23
N ARG A 210 -9.35 5.88 -24.05
CA ARG A 210 -7.97 5.41 -23.91
C ARG A 210 -7.90 4.44 -22.75
N SER A 211 -7.15 3.37 -22.95
CA SER A 211 -6.89 2.39 -21.90
C SER A 211 -5.45 2.44 -21.44
N THR A 212 -5.20 2.00 -20.21
CA THR A 212 -3.88 2.00 -19.59
C THR A 212 -3.76 0.81 -18.66
N LYS A 213 -2.75 -0.03 -18.92
CA LYS A 213 -2.38 -1.18 -18.08
C LYS A 213 -1.47 -0.72 -16.95
N HIS A 214 -1.76 -1.17 -15.74
CA HIS A 214 -1.04 -0.80 -14.52
C HIS A 214 -0.13 -1.94 -14.04
N HIS A 215 0.87 -1.60 -13.23
CA HIS A 215 1.83 -2.57 -12.68
C HIS A 215 1.19 -3.60 -11.74
N ASN A 216 0.03 -3.30 -11.15
CA ASN A 216 -0.76 -4.21 -10.32
C ASN A 216 -1.59 -5.21 -11.15
N ALA A 217 -1.27 -5.39 -12.43
CA ALA A 217 -1.99 -6.22 -13.39
C ALA A 217 -3.46 -5.82 -13.66
N THR A 218 -3.91 -4.67 -13.15
CA THR A 218 -5.23 -4.11 -13.51
C THR A 218 -5.13 -3.20 -14.73
N THR A 219 -6.26 -2.97 -15.38
CA THR A 219 -6.42 -2.04 -16.49
C THR A 219 -7.40 -0.93 -16.10
N SER A 220 -7.16 0.27 -16.61
CA SER A 220 -8.09 1.38 -16.49
C SER A 220 -8.52 1.89 -17.85
N ILE A 221 -9.75 2.38 -17.94
CA ILE A 221 -10.29 3.02 -19.13
C ILE A 221 -10.69 4.45 -18.78
N THR A 222 -10.17 5.40 -19.55
CA THR A 222 -10.54 6.81 -19.47
C THR A 222 -11.34 7.17 -20.73
N SER A 223 -12.63 7.45 -20.56
CA SER A 223 -13.48 7.98 -21.62
C SER A 223 -13.72 9.48 -21.42
N ILE A 224 -13.44 10.29 -22.44
CA ILE A 224 -13.59 11.74 -22.41
C ILE A 224 -14.66 12.16 -23.43
N LEU A 225 -15.70 12.82 -22.94
CA LEU A 225 -16.78 13.38 -23.74
C LEU A 225 -16.68 14.91 -23.76
N PRO A 226 -16.35 15.53 -24.89
CA PRO A 226 -16.53 16.97 -25.07
C PRO A 226 -18.01 17.32 -24.96
N VAL A 227 -18.33 18.37 -24.20
CA VAL A 227 -19.71 18.82 -24.00
C VAL A 227 -19.87 20.27 -24.43
N ASP A 228 -21.09 20.66 -24.76
CA ASP A 228 -21.41 22.06 -24.99
C ASP A 228 -21.51 22.81 -23.64
N ALA A 229 -20.88 23.99 -23.57
CA ALA A 229 -20.84 24.78 -22.35
C ALA A 229 -22.24 25.23 -21.89
N LYS A 230 -23.10 25.63 -22.84
CA LYS A 230 -24.46 26.08 -22.54
C LYS A 230 -25.30 24.93 -22.02
N ASP A 231 -25.21 23.76 -22.64
CA ASP A 231 -25.93 22.56 -22.20
C ASP A 231 -25.57 22.15 -20.77
N TRP A 232 -24.29 22.19 -20.41
CA TRP A 232 -23.84 21.94 -19.03
C TRP A 232 -24.35 23.02 -18.06
N ILE A 233 -24.24 24.30 -18.42
CA ILE A 233 -24.63 25.43 -17.58
C ILE A 233 -26.14 25.44 -17.29
N GLU A 234 -26.96 25.04 -18.26
CA GLU A 234 -28.42 24.89 -18.16
C GLU A 234 -28.85 23.64 -17.37
N GLY A 235 -27.89 22.82 -16.92
CA GLY A 235 -28.15 21.65 -16.08
C GLY A 235 -28.64 20.44 -16.86
N GLU A 236 -28.10 20.19 -18.05
CA GLU A 236 -28.22 18.88 -18.72
C GLU A 236 -27.60 17.78 -17.84
N GLY A 237 -28.23 16.60 -17.85
CA GLY A 237 -27.73 15.40 -17.18
C GLY A 237 -26.97 14.51 -18.15
N TYR A 238 -25.85 13.96 -17.69
CA TYR A 238 -25.01 13.03 -18.45
C TYR A 238 -24.80 11.76 -17.65
N GLN A 239 -24.85 10.63 -18.32
CA GLN A 239 -24.60 9.32 -17.73
C GLN A 239 -23.46 8.62 -18.46
N CYS A 240 -22.54 8.06 -17.68
CA CYS A 240 -21.57 7.09 -18.17
C CYS A 240 -22.06 5.70 -17.77
N ARG A 241 -22.24 4.82 -18.76
CA ARG A 241 -22.65 3.43 -18.58
C ARG A 241 -21.51 2.51 -18.98
N VAL A 242 -21.09 1.68 -18.04
CA VAL A 242 -20.03 0.68 -18.21
C VAL A 242 -20.67 -0.70 -18.13
N ASP A 243 -20.58 -1.45 -19.22
CA ASP A 243 -21.20 -2.77 -19.39
C ASP A 243 -20.13 -3.84 -19.64
N HIS A 244 -20.35 -5.04 -19.13
CA HIS A 244 -19.44 -6.18 -19.30
C HIS A 244 -20.23 -7.49 -19.06
N PRO A 245 -19.97 -8.59 -19.80
CA PRO A 245 -20.72 -9.85 -19.66
C PRO A 245 -20.75 -10.46 -18.26
N HIS A 246 -19.72 -10.20 -17.44
CA HIS A 246 -19.64 -10.68 -16.06
C HIS A 246 -20.26 -9.72 -15.03
N PHE A 247 -20.75 -8.55 -15.44
CA PHE A 247 -21.46 -7.66 -14.54
C PHE A 247 -22.92 -8.13 -14.39
N PRO A 248 -23.42 -8.36 -13.16
CA PRO A 248 -24.82 -8.69 -12.95
C PRO A 248 -25.76 -7.59 -13.47
N LYS A 249 -25.31 -6.34 -13.36
CA LYS A 249 -25.94 -5.14 -13.95
C LYS A 249 -24.87 -4.17 -14.40
N PRO A 250 -25.13 -3.39 -15.47
CA PRO A 250 -24.19 -2.37 -15.93
C PRO A 250 -24.02 -1.27 -14.90
N ILE A 251 -22.79 -0.79 -14.73
CA ILE A 251 -22.46 0.27 -13.79
C ILE A 251 -22.81 1.60 -14.44
N VAL A 252 -23.72 2.35 -13.83
CA VAL A 252 -24.17 3.66 -14.34
C VAL A 252 -23.79 4.75 -13.35
N ARG A 253 -23.09 5.78 -13.82
CA ARG A 253 -22.81 7.01 -13.07
C ARG A 253 -23.48 8.17 -13.78
N SER A 254 -24.20 8.99 -13.03
CA SER A 254 -24.86 10.20 -13.54
C SER A 254 -24.19 11.43 -12.96
N ILE A 255 -24.10 12.49 -13.77
CA ILE A 255 -23.59 13.79 -13.34
C ILE A 255 -24.40 14.89 -14.01
N THR A 256 -24.65 15.94 -13.26
CA THR A 256 -25.21 17.20 -13.75
C THR A 256 -24.63 18.34 -12.93
N LYS A 257 -24.86 19.57 -13.37
CA LYS A 257 -24.44 20.75 -12.63
C LYS A 257 -25.08 20.75 -11.23
N ALA A 258 -24.27 20.90 -10.19
CA ALA A 258 -24.73 20.84 -8.79
C ALA A 258 -25.89 21.82 -8.55
N PRO A 259 -27.04 21.43 -7.97
CA PRO A 259 -28.13 22.36 -7.69
C PRO A 259 -27.78 23.30 -6.51
N GLY A 260 -28.55 24.38 -6.35
CA GLY A 260 -28.47 25.25 -5.16
C GLY A 260 -27.98 26.68 -5.43
N LYS A 261 -28.11 27.54 -4.40
CA LYS A 261 -27.75 28.95 -4.48
C LYS A 261 -26.24 29.15 -4.49
N ARG A 262 -25.74 29.80 -5.53
CA ARG A 262 -24.31 30.08 -5.72
C ARG A 262 -23.78 31.08 -4.70
N SER A 263 -22.57 30.82 -4.22
CA SER A 263 -21.83 31.73 -3.32
C SER A 263 -20.45 31.97 -3.91
N ALA A 264 -20.09 33.25 -4.07
CA ALA A 264 -18.81 33.65 -4.64
C ALA A 264 -17.67 33.43 -3.63
N PRO A 265 -16.48 32.96 -4.08
CA PRO A 265 -15.32 32.83 -3.22
C PRO A 265 -14.80 34.18 -2.76
N GLU A 266 -14.39 34.22 -1.50
CA GLU A 266 -13.46 35.21 -0.97
C GLU A 266 -12.03 34.67 -1.10
N VAL A 267 -11.10 35.53 -1.53
CA VAL A 267 -9.72 35.14 -1.79
C VAL A 267 -8.78 36.03 -0.97
N TYR A 268 -7.94 35.39 -0.17
CA TYR A 268 -6.93 36.03 0.68
C TYR A 268 -5.57 35.41 0.37
N VAL A 269 -4.57 36.26 0.12
CA VAL A 269 -3.19 35.81 -0.12
C VAL A 269 -2.33 36.31 1.02
N PHE A 270 -1.61 35.40 1.65
CA PHE A 270 -0.76 35.66 2.81
C PHE A 270 0.71 35.71 2.42
N LEU A 271 1.41 36.66 3.03
CA LEU A 271 2.87 36.81 2.94
C LEU A 271 3.57 35.62 3.63
N PRO A 272 4.78 35.26 3.18
CA PRO A 272 5.61 34.34 3.93
C PRO A 272 6.03 35.00 5.26
N PRO A 273 6.24 34.24 6.34
CA PRO A 273 6.76 34.78 7.60
C PRO A 273 8.10 35.49 7.39
N GLU A 274 8.35 36.59 8.12
CA GLU A 274 9.61 37.34 8.00
C GLU A 274 10.84 36.50 8.43
N GLU A 275 10.65 35.60 9.39
CA GLU A 275 11.69 34.80 10.05
C GLU A 275 11.95 33.42 9.40
N GLU A 276 11.67 33.23 8.11
CA GLU A 276 12.13 32.02 7.43
C GLU A 276 13.63 32.11 7.10
N GLU A 277 14.51 31.50 7.90
CA GLU A 277 15.94 31.34 7.60
C GLU A 277 16.20 30.51 6.33
N LYS A 278 15.19 29.77 5.85
CA LYS A 278 15.28 28.92 4.67
C LYS A 278 15.44 29.76 3.39
N ASP A 279 16.12 29.19 2.39
CA ASP A 279 16.26 29.77 1.04
C ASP A 279 14.96 29.82 0.23
N LYS A 280 13.87 29.30 0.81
CA LYS A 280 12.53 29.30 0.23
C LYS A 280 11.59 30.18 1.04
N ARG A 281 10.55 30.65 0.35
CA ARG A 281 9.44 31.42 0.91
C ARG A 281 8.14 30.75 0.53
N THR A 282 7.23 30.59 1.49
CA THR A 282 5.92 29.97 1.25
C THR A 282 4.83 31.04 1.10
N LEU A 283 4.20 31.09 -0.07
CA LEU A 283 2.99 31.88 -0.30
C LEU A 283 1.76 31.01 -0.12
N THR A 284 0.75 31.52 0.59
CA THR A 284 -0.49 30.80 0.85
C THR A 284 -1.69 31.60 0.36
N CYS A 285 -2.56 30.99 -0.42
CA CYS A 285 -3.83 31.55 -0.86
C CYS A 285 -4.98 30.77 -0.20
N LEU A 286 -5.76 31.43 0.64
CA LEU A 286 -7.01 30.92 1.20
C LEU A 286 -8.15 31.36 0.30
N ILE A 287 -8.92 30.40 -0.18
CA ILE A 287 -10.17 30.63 -0.89
C ILE A 287 -11.30 30.06 -0.05
N GLN A 288 -12.31 30.86 0.30
CA GLN A 288 -13.37 30.42 1.21
C GLN A 288 -14.76 30.95 0.85
N ASN A 289 -15.77 30.44 1.55
CA ASN A 289 -17.17 30.84 1.45
C ASN A 289 -17.84 30.60 0.09
N PHE A 290 -17.30 29.70 -0.74
CA PHE A 290 -17.82 29.44 -2.07
C PHE A 290 -18.75 28.22 -2.14
N PHE A 291 -19.61 28.22 -3.16
CA PHE A 291 -20.47 27.10 -3.52
C PHE A 291 -20.85 27.19 -5.02
N PRO A 292 -20.78 26.10 -5.81
CA PRO A 292 -20.47 24.70 -5.44
C PRO A 292 -18.99 24.44 -5.17
N GLU A 293 -18.58 23.19 -4.98
CA GLU A 293 -17.18 22.83 -4.72
C GLU A 293 -16.25 22.96 -5.94
N ASP A 294 -16.81 22.98 -7.15
CA ASP A 294 -16.05 23.08 -8.41
C ASP A 294 -15.32 24.42 -8.53
N ILE A 295 -14.00 24.38 -8.37
CA ILE A 295 -13.13 25.57 -8.42
C ILE A 295 -11.82 25.28 -9.16
N SER A 296 -11.28 26.27 -9.84
CA SER A 296 -9.94 26.20 -10.44
C SER A 296 -9.04 27.28 -9.87
N VAL A 297 -7.84 26.88 -9.43
CA VAL A 297 -6.83 27.78 -8.88
C VAL A 297 -5.55 27.70 -9.71
N GLN A 298 -5.01 28.85 -10.03
CA GLN A 298 -3.75 29.01 -10.75
C GLN A 298 -2.88 30.04 -10.04
N TRP A 299 -1.57 29.85 -10.12
CA TRP A 299 -0.61 30.86 -9.71
C TRP A 299 0.04 31.51 -10.92
N LEU A 300 0.27 32.81 -10.85
CA LEU A 300 1.01 33.57 -11.86
C LEU A 300 2.18 34.30 -11.23
N GLN A 301 3.31 34.33 -11.94
CA GLN A 301 4.47 35.16 -11.64
C GLN A 301 4.58 36.23 -12.73
N ASP A 302 4.46 37.50 -12.38
CA ASP A 302 4.46 38.63 -13.33
C ASP A 302 3.51 38.38 -14.52
N SER A 303 2.28 37.93 -14.23
CA SER A 303 1.25 37.54 -15.22
C SER A 303 1.55 36.31 -16.08
N LYS A 304 2.64 35.58 -15.84
CA LYS A 304 2.94 34.31 -16.50
C LYS A 304 2.50 33.13 -15.63
N LEU A 305 1.84 32.15 -16.24
CA LEU A 305 1.33 30.98 -15.53
C LEU A 305 2.48 30.15 -14.93
N ILE A 306 2.36 29.85 -13.63
CA ILE A 306 3.24 28.92 -12.94
C ILE A 306 2.73 27.49 -13.16
N PRO A 307 3.60 26.52 -13.49
CA PRO A 307 3.18 25.13 -13.67
C PRO A 307 2.53 24.53 -12.42
N LYS A 308 1.50 23.70 -12.62
CA LYS A 308 0.79 22.99 -11.54
C LYS A 308 1.70 22.16 -10.63
N SER A 309 2.87 21.70 -11.12
CA SER A 309 3.84 20.94 -10.33
C SER A 309 4.57 21.77 -9.27
N GLN A 310 4.52 23.11 -9.35
CA GLN A 310 5.21 24.01 -8.42
C GLN A 310 4.30 24.51 -7.28
N HIS A 311 3.00 24.19 -7.31
CA HIS A 311 2.07 24.59 -6.28
C HIS A 311 1.14 23.44 -5.90
N SER A 312 0.75 23.37 -4.63
CA SER A 312 -0.17 22.36 -4.12
C SER A 312 -1.47 23.02 -3.68
N THR A 313 -2.61 22.44 -4.03
CA THR A 313 -3.93 22.94 -3.63
C THR A 313 -4.70 21.81 -2.96
N THR A 314 -5.29 22.08 -1.80
CA THR A 314 -6.10 21.09 -1.08
C THR A 314 -7.38 20.80 -1.86
N THR A 315 -7.97 19.63 -1.61
CA THR A 315 -9.35 19.37 -2.05
C THR A 315 -10.32 20.32 -1.31
N PRO A 316 -11.47 20.68 -1.93
CA PRO A 316 -12.51 21.45 -1.25
C PRO A 316 -12.96 20.80 0.05
N LEU A 317 -12.84 21.55 1.15
CA LEU A 317 -13.32 21.15 2.47
C LEU A 317 -14.59 21.91 2.80
N LYS A 318 -15.59 21.21 3.32
CA LYS A 318 -16.86 21.81 3.72
C LYS A 318 -16.73 22.44 5.11
N TYR A 319 -17.32 23.61 5.32
CA TYR A 319 -17.45 24.18 6.66
C TYR A 319 -18.35 23.31 7.55
N ASN A 320 -17.95 23.14 8.82
CA ASN A 320 -18.79 22.51 9.83
C ASN A 320 -20.03 23.39 10.08
N GLY A 321 -21.23 22.89 9.73
CA GLY A 321 -22.51 23.60 9.87
C GLY A 321 -23.44 23.46 8.66
N SER A 322 -24.61 24.12 8.71
CA SER A 322 -25.69 24.04 7.73
C SER A 322 -25.45 24.78 6.40
N ASN A 323 -24.38 25.58 6.28
CA ASN A 323 -24.28 26.58 5.22
C ASN A 323 -23.81 26.07 3.84
N GLN A 324 -23.54 24.76 3.66
CA GLN A 324 -23.07 24.18 2.40
C GLN A 324 -21.95 25.00 1.69
N ARG A 325 -21.03 25.62 2.44
CA ARG A 325 -19.91 26.38 1.86
C ARG A 325 -18.62 25.58 1.94
N PHE A 326 -17.72 25.87 1.01
CA PHE A 326 -16.41 25.24 0.91
C PHE A 326 -15.27 26.25 1.12
N PHE A 327 -14.11 25.71 1.49
CA PHE A 327 -12.83 26.43 1.49
C PHE A 327 -11.70 25.52 0.99
N ILE A 328 -10.65 26.14 0.46
CA ILE A 328 -9.40 25.49 0.03
C ILE A 328 -8.20 26.36 0.37
N PHE A 329 -7.04 25.70 0.50
CA PHE A 329 -5.74 26.36 0.57
C PHE A 329 -4.91 26.00 -0.66
N SER A 330 -4.25 27.00 -1.24
CA SER A 330 -3.22 26.80 -2.27
C SER A 330 -1.88 27.32 -1.75
N ARG A 331 -0.84 26.49 -1.87
CA ARG A 331 0.52 26.74 -1.37
C ARG A 331 1.48 26.78 -2.55
N LEU A 332 2.26 27.85 -2.65
CA LEU A 332 3.32 28.04 -3.64
C LEU A 332 4.65 28.26 -2.92
N GLU A 333 5.66 27.46 -3.22
CA GLU A 333 7.04 27.68 -2.74
C GLU A 333 7.83 28.46 -3.78
N VAL A 334 8.44 29.57 -3.38
CA VAL A 334 9.31 30.40 -4.24
C VAL A 334 10.68 30.54 -3.59
N THR A 335 11.71 30.85 -4.38
CA THR A 335 13.04 31.12 -3.82
C THR A 335 13.09 32.51 -3.17
N LYS A 336 13.91 32.66 -2.13
CA LYS A 336 14.14 33.96 -1.47
C LYS A 336 14.62 35.02 -2.47
N ALA A 337 15.49 34.64 -3.42
CA ALA A 337 15.96 35.52 -4.48
C ALA A 337 14.83 36.03 -5.40
N LEU A 338 13.89 35.17 -5.80
CA LEU A 338 12.74 35.58 -6.60
C LEU A 338 11.80 36.50 -5.80
N TRP A 339 11.56 36.17 -4.53
CA TRP A 339 10.73 36.97 -3.64
C TRP A 339 11.29 38.38 -3.40
N THR A 340 12.61 38.53 -3.25
CA THR A 340 13.26 39.82 -3.00
C THR A 340 13.35 40.71 -4.23
N GLN A 341 13.30 40.16 -5.44
CA GLN A 341 13.39 40.87 -6.72
C GLN A 341 12.10 41.63 -7.14
N THR A 342 11.23 42.01 -6.19
CA THR A 342 9.94 42.71 -6.45
C THR A 342 8.98 41.98 -7.38
N LYS A 343 9.13 40.66 -7.53
CA LYS A 343 8.23 39.82 -8.32
C LYS A 343 6.81 39.83 -7.76
N GLN A 344 5.83 39.89 -8.65
CA GLN A 344 4.42 39.86 -8.28
C GLN A 344 3.88 38.44 -8.45
N PHE A 345 3.32 37.90 -7.38
CA PHE A 345 2.69 36.59 -7.37
C PHE A 345 1.19 36.75 -7.26
N THR A 346 0.45 36.18 -8.20
CA THR A 346 -1.02 36.31 -8.27
C THR A 346 -1.66 34.96 -8.08
N CYS A 347 -2.54 34.86 -7.08
CA CYS A 347 -3.48 33.76 -6.95
C CYS A 347 -4.72 34.09 -7.80
N ARG A 348 -4.92 33.32 -8.87
CA ARG A 348 -6.06 33.42 -9.79
C ARG A 348 -7.04 32.30 -9.49
N VAL A 349 -8.29 32.67 -9.28
CA VAL A 349 -9.39 31.78 -8.93
C VAL A 349 -10.50 31.91 -9.97
N ILE A 350 -10.97 30.77 -10.48
CA ILE A 350 -12.06 30.69 -11.45
C ILE A 350 -13.19 29.88 -10.82
N HIS A 351 -14.38 30.46 -10.76
CA HIS A 351 -15.53 29.88 -10.08
C HIS A 351 -16.85 30.45 -10.63
N GLU A 352 -17.87 29.61 -10.81
CA GLU A 352 -19.11 29.99 -11.51
C GLU A 352 -19.88 31.13 -10.82
N ALA A 353 -19.75 31.27 -9.51
CA ALA A 353 -20.46 32.29 -8.74
C ALA A 353 -19.83 33.69 -8.83
N LEU A 354 -18.62 33.82 -9.39
CA LEU A 354 -17.99 35.11 -9.63
C LEU A 354 -18.72 35.85 -10.76
N ARG A 355 -18.59 37.18 -10.83
CA ARG A 355 -19.12 37.95 -11.99
C ARG A 355 -18.30 37.63 -13.24
N GLU A 356 -18.87 37.81 -14.43
CA GLU A 356 -18.13 37.67 -15.68
C GLU A 356 -16.82 38.49 -15.63
N PRO A 357 -15.66 37.89 -15.96
CA PRO A 357 -15.43 36.62 -16.67
C PRO A 357 -15.24 35.37 -15.77
N ARG A 358 -15.99 35.28 -14.66
CA ARG A 358 -15.94 34.19 -13.66
C ARG A 358 -14.58 34.00 -12.99
N LYS A 359 -13.80 35.07 -12.91
CA LYS A 359 -12.42 35.08 -12.44
C LYS A 359 -12.18 36.14 -11.37
N LEU A 360 -11.37 35.81 -10.36
CA LEU A 360 -10.95 36.69 -9.28
C LEU A 360 -9.45 36.51 -9.05
N GLU A 361 -8.73 37.63 -8.99
CA GLU A 361 -7.27 37.63 -8.80
C GLU A 361 -6.89 38.41 -7.54
N ARG A 362 -5.88 37.90 -6.84
CA ARG A 362 -5.24 38.57 -5.71
C ARG A 362 -3.74 38.49 -5.87
N THR A 363 -3.10 39.65 -5.90
CA THR A 363 -1.68 39.80 -6.16
C THR A 363 -0.95 40.23 -4.90
N ILE A 364 0.22 39.65 -4.69
CA ILE A 364 1.10 39.97 -3.58
C ILE A 364 2.54 40.15 -4.07
N SER A 365 3.25 41.06 -3.42
CA SER A 365 4.69 41.25 -3.62
C SER A 365 5.31 41.75 -2.32
N LYS A 366 6.64 41.77 -2.24
CA LYS A 366 7.37 42.33 -1.10
C LYS A 366 7.08 43.82 -0.88
N SER A 367 6.85 44.59 -1.95
CA SER A 367 6.60 46.04 -1.88
C SER A 367 5.13 46.41 -1.66
N LEU A 368 4.19 45.53 -2.02
CA LEU A 368 2.74 45.77 -1.92
C LEU A 368 2.14 45.50 -0.52
N GLY A 369 2.97 45.37 0.53
CA GLY A 369 2.64 45.01 1.92
C GLY A 369 1.15 45.01 2.29
N ASN A 370 0.62 43.85 2.70
CA ASN A 370 -0.69 43.55 3.33
C ASN A 370 -1.96 44.28 2.82
N THR A 371 -1.95 44.94 1.66
CA THR A 371 -3.12 45.65 1.12
C THR A 371 -4.28 44.73 0.71
N SER A 372 -4.07 43.41 0.66
CA SER A 372 -5.10 42.42 0.32
C SER A 372 -5.99 41.98 1.51
N LEU A 373 -5.77 42.50 2.73
CA LEU A 373 -6.55 42.11 3.93
C LEU A 373 -7.79 42.96 4.20
N ARG A 374 -8.08 44.01 3.42
CA ARG A 374 -9.25 44.86 3.70
C ARG A 374 -10.51 44.29 3.02
N PRO A 375 -11.55 43.90 3.77
CA PRO A 375 -12.87 43.72 3.19
C PRO A 375 -13.29 45.07 2.60
N SER A 376 -13.78 45.07 1.35
CA SER A 376 -14.60 46.18 0.87
C SER A 376 -15.81 46.27 1.79
N GLN A 377 -15.80 47.25 2.71
CA GLN A 377 -17.04 47.69 3.34
C GLN A 377 -17.97 48.09 2.20
N ALA A 378 -19.03 47.30 2.00
CA ALA A 378 -20.16 47.73 1.20
C ALA A 378 -20.69 49.01 1.85
N SER A 379 -20.64 50.10 1.10
CA SER A 379 -21.32 51.34 1.41
C SER A 379 -22.81 51.09 1.63
N MET A 380 -23.35 51.78 2.63
CA MET A 380 -24.73 51.80 3.13
C MET A 380 -25.82 51.74 2.08
#